data_AF-A0A0M2NC12-F1
#
_entry.id   AF-A0A0M2NC12-F1
#
_cell.length_a   1.000
_cell.length_b   1.000
_cell.length_c   1.000
_cell.angle_alpha   90.00
_cell.angle_beta   90.00
_cell.angle_gamma   90.00
#
_symmetry.space_group_name_H-M   'P 1'
#
loop_
_entity.id
_entity.type
_entity.pdbx_description
1 polymer ?
#
loop_
_entity_poly.entity_id
_entity_poly.type
_entity_poly.pdbx_seq_one_letter_code
_entity_poly.pdbx_strand_id
1 'polypeptide(L)'
;MKRVGLKKRSLLLTITLVATAILTTACQATPNMQNIVGINDDRMEQILVQQDHKQYPFVAIDAPEHVGTNYEEYGKMKLAFDADIIMPETTAYPVIEVTRRTISDEDFLDLIELFAGSNNEMYSKWELSKQDWLDKQNEYKTKDPEGVLSENYMQYLQQKYNEAEKEVQNPLITLADSSTNLPSEIFVKQENGTIGYFYLSKFSNNFTYFRDVDLEQCPASIYKDEYFDENLDTIEQFYWRQPKEPEISQADAYAQALKYIDALEIDLELYKAETCTFLDNVVNKSVGWNFTFTRKIANAQARYDLSGFGIDPKSMPSYGAPWDIEVCTIGIDNSGLCFLEYKGASQISKEIRNTAELEQFEIIQERIANQLNYIYGTVTRDNDVGVEIIVSKIELGISLVSIQNETKTGLYIPTWYVDYYIKWSDAEDEVGNGELNTIIFNAIDGSYIEPRVTNEKLMSILSTE
;
A
#
# COMPACT_ATOMS: atom_id res chain seq x y z
N MET A 1 -15.87 -28.46 -22.46
CA MET A 1 -17.14 -29.15 -22.13
C MET A 1 -16.89 -30.62 -21.76
N LYS A 2 -16.76 -30.93 -20.46
CA LYS A 2 -17.32 -32.12 -19.79
C LYS A 2 -17.03 -32.02 -18.29
N ARG A 3 -18.11 -31.77 -17.54
CA ARG A 3 -18.22 -31.86 -16.08
C ARG A 3 -17.94 -33.30 -15.63
N VAL A 4 -17.28 -33.46 -14.49
CA VAL A 4 -17.63 -34.49 -13.51
C VAL A 4 -17.58 -33.86 -12.12
N GLY A 5 -18.73 -33.85 -11.45
CA GLY A 5 -18.88 -33.31 -10.10
C GLY A 5 -18.87 -34.39 -9.02
N LEU A 6 -18.59 -33.92 -7.80
CA LEU A 6 -19.00 -34.37 -6.46
C LEU A 6 -19.30 -35.88 -6.22
N LYS A 7 -18.72 -36.43 -5.14
CA LYS A 7 -19.45 -36.59 -3.85
C LYS A 7 -18.61 -37.20 -2.71
N LYS A 8 -18.84 -36.62 -1.53
CA LYS A 8 -18.51 -37.02 -0.16
C LYS A 8 -18.68 -38.52 0.13
N ARG A 9 -17.83 -39.07 1.01
CA ARG A 9 -18.22 -40.06 2.03
C ARG A 9 -17.47 -39.84 3.34
N SER A 10 -18.25 -39.64 4.39
CA SER A 10 -17.88 -39.69 5.81
C SER A 10 -17.65 -41.13 6.28
N LEU A 11 -16.76 -41.32 7.24
CA LEU A 11 -16.86 -42.43 8.20
C LEU A 11 -16.38 -41.94 9.58
N LEU A 12 -17.31 -41.94 10.55
CA LEU A 12 -17.03 -41.81 11.97
C LEU A 12 -16.35 -43.09 12.50
N LEU A 13 -15.48 -42.96 13.51
CA LEU A 13 -15.53 -43.77 14.73
C LEU A 13 -14.63 -43.21 15.85
N THR A 14 -15.32 -42.79 16.91
CA THR A 14 -14.90 -42.48 18.29
C THR A 14 -14.12 -43.62 18.97
N ILE A 15 -13.13 -43.30 19.83
CA ILE A 15 -12.78 -44.04 21.06
C ILE A 15 -12.14 -43.08 22.07
N THR A 16 -12.36 -43.41 23.34
CA THR A 16 -12.53 -42.59 24.54
C THR A 16 -11.26 -42.34 25.35
N LEU A 17 -11.23 -41.16 25.98
CA LEU A 17 -10.61 -40.73 27.23
C LEU A 17 -10.17 -41.84 28.23
N VAL A 18 -8.90 -41.83 28.66
CA VAL A 18 -8.47 -42.27 30.02
C VAL A 18 -7.31 -41.39 30.49
N ALA A 19 -7.51 -40.76 31.64
CA ALA A 19 -6.56 -39.93 32.38
C ALA A 19 -5.82 -40.75 33.45
N THR A 20 -4.55 -40.42 33.74
CA THR A 20 -3.88 -40.26 35.07
C THR A 20 -2.35 -40.22 34.86
N ALA A 21 -1.66 -39.08 35.07
CA ALA A 21 -1.10 -38.56 36.34
C ALA A 21 0.08 -39.43 36.85
N ILE A 22 1.29 -39.00 37.29
CA ILE A 22 1.87 -37.80 37.94
C ILE A 22 3.43 -37.93 37.76
N LEU A 23 4.25 -36.89 37.53
CA LEU A 23 5.18 -36.25 38.50
C LEU A 23 6.24 -35.44 37.70
N THR A 24 6.13 -34.10 37.63
CA THR A 24 6.79 -33.06 38.46
C THR A 24 8.19 -32.62 38.06
N THR A 25 8.36 -31.29 38.05
CA THR A 25 9.58 -30.44 37.98
C THR A 25 10.09 -30.12 36.57
N ALA A 26 10.22 -28.87 36.12
CA ALA A 26 10.08 -27.56 36.76
C ALA A 26 9.44 -26.58 35.76
N CYS A 27 8.35 -25.92 36.17
CA CYS A 27 7.87 -24.72 35.50
C CYS A 27 8.96 -23.65 35.68
N GLN A 28 9.65 -23.26 34.60
CA GLN A 28 10.16 -21.90 34.57
C GLN A 28 8.93 -20.98 34.62
N ALA A 29 8.96 -20.02 35.53
CA ALA A 29 7.98 -18.96 35.53
C ALA A 29 8.03 -18.29 34.15
N THR A 30 7.00 -18.52 33.33
CA THR A 30 6.71 -17.67 32.18
C THR A 30 6.70 -16.24 32.73
N PRO A 31 7.53 -15.31 32.21
CA PRO A 31 7.43 -13.93 32.62
C PRO A 31 5.98 -13.51 32.37
N ASN A 32 5.29 -13.09 33.41
CA ASN A 32 4.05 -12.31 33.28
C ASN A 32 4.46 -10.95 32.69
N MET A 33 4.78 -10.91 31.39
CA MET A 33 4.68 -9.69 30.62
C MET A 33 3.25 -9.68 30.07
N GLN A 34 2.42 -8.87 30.72
CA GLN A 34 1.11 -8.52 30.19
C GLN A 34 1.27 -8.09 28.73
N ASN A 35 0.31 -8.44 27.88
CA ASN A 35 0.15 -7.85 26.55
C ASN A 35 0.50 -6.35 26.62
N ILE A 36 1.48 -5.90 25.84
CA ILE A 36 1.73 -4.47 25.61
C ILE A 36 0.66 -3.97 24.63
N VAL A 37 -0.61 -4.11 25.02
CA VAL A 37 -1.70 -3.29 24.48
C VAL A 37 -1.68 -2.05 25.33
N GLY A 38 -1.10 -0.97 24.80
CA GLY A 38 -0.99 0.32 25.48
C GLY A 38 -0.31 0.22 26.84
N ILE A 39 1.02 0.30 26.90
CA ILE A 39 1.61 0.87 28.12
C ILE A 39 0.95 2.24 28.27
N ASN A 40 0.23 2.42 29.38
CA ASN A 40 -0.52 3.61 29.80
C ASN A 40 0.32 4.90 29.68
N ASP A 41 0.46 5.38 28.45
CA ASP A 41 0.91 6.71 28.14
C ASP A 41 -0.25 7.41 27.47
N ASP A 42 -1.16 7.89 28.31
CA ASP A 42 -2.37 8.60 27.89
C ASP A 42 -2.03 9.96 27.24
N ARG A 43 -0.77 10.27 26.87
CA ARG A 43 -0.39 11.55 26.25
C ARG A 43 -1.21 11.84 25.00
N MET A 44 -1.47 10.84 24.15
CA MET A 44 -2.36 11.00 23.01
C MET A 44 -3.79 11.33 23.43
N GLU A 45 -4.34 10.62 24.41
CA GLU A 45 -5.68 10.89 24.93
C GLU A 45 -5.76 12.27 25.60
N GLN A 46 -4.72 12.68 26.32
CA GLN A 46 -4.61 13.99 26.97
C GLN A 46 -4.55 15.11 25.93
N ILE A 47 -3.83 14.94 24.82
CA ILE A 47 -3.84 15.88 23.69
C ILE A 47 -5.28 16.09 23.20
N LEU A 48 -6.03 15.00 23.03
CA LEU A 48 -7.41 15.03 22.55
C LEU A 48 -8.40 15.62 23.56
N VAL A 49 -8.15 15.48 24.86
CA VAL A 49 -9.01 16.05 25.92
C VAL A 49 -8.72 17.52 26.16
N GLN A 50 -7.44 17.92 26.16
CA GLN A 50 -7.06 19.26 26.60
C GLN A 50 -7.52 20.35 25.64
N GLN A 51 -7.49 20.09 24.31
CA GLN A 51 -7.88 21.00 23.20
C GLN A 51 -8.00 22.48 23.59
N ASP A 52 -6.98 22.98 24.29
CA ASP A 52 -6.95 24.36 24.70
C ASP A 52 -6.34 25.07 23.50
N HIS A 53 -6.93 26.17 23.08
CA HIS A 53 -6.42 26.93 21.93
C HIS A 53 -5.05 27.60 22.24
N LYS A 54 -4.24 27.02 23.15
CA LYS A 54 -2.91 27.48 23.50
C LYS A 54 -1.94 27.00 22.43
N GLN A 55 -0.99 27.88 22.13
CA GLN A 55 0.18 27.51 21.36
C GLN A 55 1.28 27.05 22.31
N TYR A 56 1.82 25.87 22.01
CA TYR A 56 2.97 25.31 22.71
C TYR A 56 4.26 25.69 21.97
N PRO A 57 5.37 25.98 22.67
CA PRO A 57 6.65 26.24 22.04
C PRO A 57 7.16 24.96 21.38
N PHE A 58 7.71 25.08 20.17
CA PHE A 58 8.37 23.97 19.50
C PHE A 58 9.67 23.62 20.22
N VAL A 59 9.83 22.33 20.49
CA VAL A 59 11.06 21.72 20.99
C VAL A 59 11.42 20.61 20.02
N ALA A 60 12.53 20.78 19.31
CA ALA A 60 13.05 19.72 18.46
C ALA A 60 13.45 18.54 19.34
N ILE A 61 13.13 17.32 18.89
CA ILE A 61 13.63 16.12 19.55
C ILE A 61 15.15 16.03 19.37
N ASP A 62 15.84 15.67 20.45
CA ASP A 62 17.25 15.31 20.39
C ASP A 62 17.34 13.85 19.94
N ALA A 63 17.81 13.63 18.72
CA ALA A 63 18.01 12.30 18.14
C ALA A 63 19.39 12.26 17.47
N PRO A 64 20.16 11.18 17.64
CA PRO A 64 21.47 11.03 17.00
C PRO A 64 21.30 10.92 15.47
N GLU A 65 22.34 11.24 14.70
CA GLU A 65 22.31 11.04 13.23
C GLU A 65 22.34 9.55 12.85
N HIS A 66 22.96 8.73 13.70
CA HIS A 66 23.15 7.29 13.48
C HIS A 66 23.27 6.55 14.82
N VAL A 67 22.76 5.31 14.87
CA VAL A 67 22.86 4.42 16.02
C VAL A 67 23.48 3.09 15.60
N GLY A 68 24.60 2.74 16.24
CA GLY A 68 25.27 1.46 16.08
C GLY A 68 25.35 0.70 17.41
N THR A 69 24.88 -0.55 17.44
CA THR A 69 25.00 -1.46 18.58
C THR A 69 25.57 -2.81 18.17
N ASN A 70 26.17 -3.54 19.12
CA ASN A 70 26.42 -4.96 18.91
C ASN A 70 25.12 -5.75 18.96
N TYR A 71 25.14 -6.98 18.46
CA TYR A 71 24.02 -7.90 18.65
C TYR A 71 23.78 -8.20 20.13
N GLU A 72 22.53 -8.06 20.53
CA GLU A 72 22.01 -8.46 21.83
C GLU A 72 21.00 -9.62 21.66
N GLU A 73 20.97 -10.52 22.64
CA GLU A 73 20.08 -11.69 22.62
C GLU A 73 18.76 -11.39 23.35
N TYR A 74 17.67 -11.70 22.67
CA TYR A 74 16.29 -11.53 23.11
C TYR A 74 15.54 -12.86 22.90
N GLY A 75 15.70 -13.79 23.85
CA GLY A 75 15.16 -15.15 23.69
C GLY A 75 15.83 -15.89 22.55
N LYS A 76 15.08 -16.15 21.46
CA LYS A 76 15.59 -16.75 20.22
C LYS A 76 15.92 -15.73 19.13
N MET A 77 15.63 -14.46 19.36
CA MET A 77 15.98 -13.37 18.46
C MET A 77 17.36 -12.80 18.84
N LYS A 78 18.16 -12.43 17.85
CA LYS A 78 19.28 -11.47 18.04
C LYS A 78 18.92 -10.15 17.36
N LEU A 79 19.23 -9.04 18.01
CA LEU A 79 18.93 -7.70 17.51
C LEU A 79 20.18 -6.83 17.54
N ALA A 80 20.44 -6.12 16.45
CA ALA A 80 21.39 -5.02 16.40
C ALA A 80 20.74 -3.79 15.75
N PHE A 81 21.22 -2.61 16.13
CA PHE A 81 20.96 -1.37 15.42
C PHE A 81 22.20 -1.00 14.61
N ASP A 82 22.01 -0.75 13.32
CA ASP A 82 22.97 -0.12 12.43
C ASP A 82 22.17 0.86 11.56
N ALA A 83 21.61 1.87 12.22
CA ALA A 83 20.46 2.62 11.73
C ALA A 83 20.79 4.11 11.53
N ASP A 84 20.57 4.58 10.31
CA ASP A 84 20.52 6.02 10.03
C ASP A 84 19.20 6.60 10.53
N ILE A 85 19.28 7.74 11.22
CA ILE A 85 18.11 8.45 11.75
C ILE A 85 17.80 9.63 10.85
N ILE A 86 16.65 9.58 10.18
CA ILE A 86 16.23 10.60 9.22
C ILE A 86 15.18 11.50 9.86
N MET A 87 15.52 12.78 9.96
CA MET A 87 14.66 13.81 10.52
C MET A 87 14.28 14.84 9.44
N PRO A 88 12.98 15.19 9.30
CA PRO A 88 12.58 16.27 8.42
C PRO A 88 13.03 17.62 9.00
N GLU A 89 13.39 18.56 8.13
CA GLU A 89 13.63 19.96 8.51
C GLU A 89 12.30 20.62 8.91
N THR A 90 11.89 20.43 10.16
CA THR A 90 10.59 20.89 10.68
C THR A 90 10.71 21.92 11.80
N THR A 91 9.65 22.70 11.95
CA THR A 91 9.48 23.69 13.02
C THR A 91 8.30 23.35 13.95
N ALA A 92 7.65 22.20 13.77
CA ALA A 92 6.49 21.78 14.55
C ALA A 92 6.22 20.27 14.39
N TYR A 93 5.69 19.64 15.45
CA TYR A 93 5.17 18.27 15.41
C TYR A 93 3.65 18.26 15.60
N PRO A 94 2.87 18.75 14.63
CA PRO A 94 1.46 18.98 14.84
C PRO A 94 0.66 17.69 14.95
N VAL A 95 -0.46 17.77 15.68
CA VAL A 95 -1.53 16.77 15.64
C VAL A 95 -2.71 17.40 14.91
N ILE A 96 -3.02 16.88 13.74
CA ILE A 96 -4.03 17.43 12.84
C ILE A 96 -5.21 16.48 12.75
N GLU A 97 -6.40 16.97 13.05
CA GLU A 97 -7.64 16.26 12.77
C GLU A 97 -7.98 16.41 11.30
N VAL A 98 -8.36 15.29 10.70
CA VAL A 98 -8.84 15.22 9.33
C VAL A 98 -10.16 14.47 9.28
N THR A 99 -11.01 14.88 8.35
CA THR A 99 -12.21 14.15 7.97
C THR A 99 -12.02 13.52 6.62
N ARG A 100 -12.59 12.32 6.44
CA ARG A 100 -12.63 11.68 5.14
C ARG A 100 -13.42 12.52 4.15
N ARG A 101 -12.84 12.82 2.98
CA ARG A 101 -13.58 13.51 1.91
C ARG A 101 -14.72 12.60 1.43
N THR A 102 -15.84 13.19 1.03
CA THR A 102 -16.91 12.50 0.32
C THR A 102 -16.85 12.95 -1.13
N ILE A 103 -16.79 12.00 -2.07
CA ILE A 103 -16.84 12.28 -3.51
C ILE A 103 -18.27 12.04 -3.99
N SER A 104 -18.89 13.08 -4.53
CA SER A 104 -20.23 13.06 -5.11
C SER A 104 -20.22 12.60 -6.56
N ASP A 105 -21.41 12.37 -7.12
CA ASP A 105 -21.53 12.03 -8.54
C ASP A 105 -21.06 13.19 -9.43
N GLU A 106 -21.26 14.43 -9.00
CA GLU A 106 -20.79 15.61 -9.73
C GLU A 106 -19.26 15.65 -9.77
N ASP A 107 -18.59 15.41 -8.63
CA ASP A 107 -17.14 15.29 -8.59
C ASP A 107 -16.64 14.21 -9.59
N PHE A 108 -17.28 13.04 -9.64
CA PHE A 108 -16.89 11.99 -10.58
C PHE A 108 -17.12 12.36 -12.05
N LEU A 109 -18.17 13.11 -12.37
CA LEU A 109 -18.39 13.61 -13.74
C LEU A 109 -17.30 14.62 -14.12
N ASP A 110 -16.95 15.53 -13.22
CA ASP A 110 -15.89 16.52 -13.44
C ASP A 110 -14.54 15.82 -13.68
N LEU A 111 -14.26 14.74 -12.93
CA LEU A 111 -13.09 13.89 -13.16
C LEU A 111 -13.12 13.24 -14.54
N ILE A 112 -14.24 12.63 -14.93
CA ILE A 112 -14.38 12.01 -16.25
C ILE A 112 -14.19 13.05 -17.36
N GLU A 113 -14.77 14.24 -17.21
CA GLU A 113 -14.62 15.34 -18.17
C GLU A 113 -13.16 15.82 -18.24
N LEU A 114 -12.47 15.93 -17.11
CA LEU A 114 -11.06 16.32 -17.04
C LEU A 114 -10.15 15.35 -17.81
N PHE A 115 -10.45 14.04 -17.76
CA PHE A 115 -9.56 13.01 -18.34
C PHE A 115 -9.97 12.51 -19.72
N ALA A 116 -11.26 12.46 -20.03
CA ALA A 116 -11.77 11.93 -21.30
C ALA A 116 -12.43 13.00 -22.18
N GLY A 117 -12.65 14.22 -21.67
CA GLY A 117 -13.34 15.31 -22.36
C GLY A 117 -14.84 15.35 -22.09
N SER A 118 -15.48 16.43 -22.54
CA SER A 118 -16.89 16.74 -22.26
C SER A 118 -17.87 16.00 -23.19
N ASN A 119 -19.09 15.77 -22.69
CA ASN A 119 -20.23 15.21 -23.46
C ASN A 119 -20.01 13.79 -24.04
N ASN A 120 -19.07 13.03 -23.49
CA ASN A 120 -18.89 11.65 -23.91
C ASN A 120 -19.98 10.74 -23.33
N GLU A 121 -20.38 9.74 -24.12
CA GLU A 121 -21.19 8.64 -23.62
C GLU A 121 -20.37 7.77 -22.66
N MET A 122 -20.98 7.41 -21.53
CA MET A 122 -20.43 6.50 -20.54
C MET A 122 -21.08 5.13 -20.66
N TYR A 123 -20.27 4.08 -20.55
CA TYR A 123 -20.73 2.69 -20.65
C TYR A 123 -20.41 1.92 -19.37
N SER A 124 -21.31 1.04 -18.94
CA SER A 124 -21.11 0.16 -17.77
C SER A 124 -20.28 -1.09 -18.07
N LYS A 125 -20.07 -1.35 -19.35
CA LYS A 125 -19.28 -2.46 -19.85
C LYS A 125 -18.75 -2.10 -21.23
N TRP A 126 -17.54 -2.56 -21.54
CA TRP A 126 -16.99 -2.46 -22.87
C TRP A 126 -16.64 -3.84 -23.43
N GLU A 127 -17.43 -4.30 -24.39
CA GLU A 127 -17.13 -5.48 -25.19
C GLU A 127 -16.57 -5.05 -26.56
N LEU A 128 -15.60 -5.82 -27.04
CA LEU A 128 -15.01 -5.63 -28.36
C LEU A 128 -15.70 -6.51 -29.39
N SER A 129 -15.92 -5.96 -30.58
CA SER A 129 -16.48 -6.71 -31.71
C SER A 129 -15.46 -7.72 -32.25
N LYS A 130 -15.96 -8.62 -33.08
CA LYS A 130 -15.12 -9.56 -33.81
C LYS A 130 -14.06 -8.87 -34.68
N GLN A 131 -14.35 -7.69 -35.22
CA GLN A 131 -13.37 -6.93 -36.00
C GLN A 131 -12.29 -6.34 -35.09
N ASP A 132 -12.66 -5.77 -33.95
CA ASP A 132 -11.71 -5.18 -33.00
C ASP A 132 -10.71 -6.24 -32.47
N TRP A 133 -11.20 -7.44 -32.15
CA TRP A 133 -10.32 -8.55 -31.77
C TRP A 133 -9.39 -9.00 -32.89
N LEU A 134 -9.86 -8.97 -34.15
CA LEU A 134 -9.00 -9.27 -35.30
C LEU A 134 -7.91 -8.22 -35.47
N ASP A 135 -8.22 -6.95 -35.24
CA ASP A 135 -7.25 -5.86 -35.32
C ASP A 135 -6.18 -5.99 -34.22
N LYS A 136 -6.57 -6.32 -32.97
CA LYS A 136 -5.63 -6.65 -31.89
C LYS A 136 -4.72 -7.84 -32.24
N GLN A 137 -5.26 -8.90 -32.86
CA GLN A 137 -4.44 -10.03 -33.34
C GLN A 137 -3.45 -9.62 -34.42
N ASN A 138 -3.87 -8.77 -35.36
CA ASN A 138 -3.01 -8.31 -36.44
C ASN A 138 -1.88 -7.44 -35.90
N GLU A 139 -2.18 -6.57 -34.95
CA GLU A 139 -1.16 -5.77 -34.26
C GLU A 139 -0.16 -6.67 -33.52
N TYR A 140 -0.65 -7.60 -32.70
CA TYR A 140 0.23 -8.51 -31.97
C TYR A 140 1.14 -9.31 -32.92
N LYS A 141 0.58 -9.93 -33.97
CA LYS A 141 1.37 -10.68 -34.97
C LYS A 141 2.41 -9.84 -35.69
N THR A 142 2.15 -8.55 -35.85
CA THR A 142 3.07 -7.63 -36.52
C THR A 142 4.25 -7.27 -35.62
N LYS A 143 4.00 -7.10 -34.31
CA LYS A 143 5.02 -6.66 -33.34
C LYS A 143 5.76 -7.81 -32.66
N ASP A 144 5.12 -8.94 -32.48
CA ASP A 144 5.67 -10.15 -31.85
C ASP A 144 5.32 -11.42 -32.65
N PRO A 145 5.84 -11.57 -33.89
CA PRO A 145 5.48 -12.69 -34.77
C PRO A 145 5.90 -14.06 -34.23
N GLU A 146 6.92 -14.10 -33.37
CA GLU A 146 7.47 -15.31 -32.77
C GLU A 146 6.82 -15.64 -31.41
N GLY A 147 5.99 -14.73 -30.87
CA GLY A 147 5.29 -14.92 -29.60
C GLY A 147 6.20 -14.87 -28.36
N VAL A 148 7.32 -14.15 -28.46
CA VAL A 148 8.34 -14.07 -27.42
C VAL A 148 7.85 -13.26 -26.23
N LEU A 149 7.06 -12.21 -26.46
CA LEU A 149 6.67 -11.22 -25.44
C LEU A 149 5.49 -11.68 -24.57
N SER A 150 4.68 -12.63 -25.03
CA SER A 150 3.72 -13.33 -24.18
C SER A 150 3.27 -14.65 -24.80
N GLU A 151 3.68 -15.74 -24.15
CA GLU A 151 3.27 -17.08 -24.53
C GLU A 151 1.75 -17.22 -24.37
N ASN A 152 1.09 -17.87 -25.33
CA ASN A 152 -0.36 -18.09 -25.37
C ASN A 152 -1.24 -16.84 -25.53
N TYR A 153 -0.71 -15.61 -25.59
CA TYR A 153 -1.55 -14.42 -25.78
C TYR A 153 -2.33 -14.46 -27.11
N MET A 154 -1.71 -14.93 -28.19
CA MET A 154 -2.43 -15.16 -29.45
C MET A 154 -3.56 -16.18 -29.33
N GLN A 155 -3.41 -17.20 -28.49
CA GLN A 155 -4.48 -18.17 -28.25
C GLN A 155 -5.62 -17.51 -27.48
N TYR A 156 -5.30 -16.66 -26.49
CA TYR A 156 -6.28 -15.84 -25.78
C TYR A 156 -7.03 -14.90 -26.74
N LEU A 157 -6.33 -14.12 -27.57
CA LEU A 157 -6.94 -13.23 -28.56
C LEU A 157 -7.80 -14.01 -29.57
N GLN A 158 -7.36 -15.20 -29.97
CA GLN A 158 -8.12 -16.08 -30.87
C GLN A 158 -9.39 -16.63 -30.20
N GLN A 159 -9.31 -16.98 -28.91
CA GLN A 159 -10.48 -17.37 -28.13
C GLN A 159 -11.49 -16.22 -28.05
N LYS A 160 -11.03 -15.02 -27.68
CA LYS A 160 -11.89 -13.83 -27.58
C LYS A 160 -12.56 -13.50 -28.92
N TYR A 161 -11.83 -13.55 -30.03
CA TYR A 161 -12.39 -13.38 -31.39
C TYR A 161 -13.47 -14.43 -31.74
N ASN A 162 -13.32 -15.67 -31.26
CA ASN A 162 -14.29 -16.74 -31.52
C ASN A 162 -15.57 -16.56 -30.70
N GLU A 163 -15.45 -16.04 -29.48
CA GLU A 163 -16.55 -15.75 -28.56
C GLU A 163 -17.28 -14.45 -28.91
N ALA A 164 -16.59 -13.48 -29.53
CA ALA A 164 -17.12 -12.16 -29.83
C ALA A 164 -18.21 -12.14 -30.91
N GLU A 165 -19.19 -11.27 -30.68
CA GLU A 165 -20.24 -10.96 -31.65
C GLU A 165 -19.71 -10.04 -32.77
N LYS A 166 -20.37 -10.09 -33.94
CA LYS A 166 -19.99 -9.23 -35.07
C LYS A 166 -20.32 -7.77 -34.82
N GLU A 167 -21.46 -7.51 -34.20
CA GLU A 167 -21.92 -6.20 -33.81
C GLU A 167 -22.09 -6.23 -32.30
N VAL A 168 -21.52 -5.26 -31.61
CA VAL A 168 -21.57 -5.16 -30.15
C VAL A 168 -22.28 -3.87 -29.80
N GLN A 169 -23.20 -3.95 -28.85
CA GLN A 169 -23.87 -2.78 -28.28
C GLN A 169 -23.52 -2.70 -26.80
N ASN A 170 -22.63 -1.76 -26.48
CA ASN A 170 -22.20 -1.53 -25.11
C ASN A 170 -23.30 -0.76 -24.34
N PRO A 171 -23.69 -1.23 -23.14
CA PRO A 171 -24.76 -0.62 -22.36
C PRO A 171 -24.33 0.73 -21.76
N LEU A 172 -25.09 1.78 -22.07
CA LEU A 172 -24.93 3.11 -21.46
C LEU A 172 -25.19 3.07 -19.95
N ILE A 173 -24.55 3.97 -19.22
CA ILE A 173 -24.73 4.15 -17.77
C ILE A 173 -24.76 5.62 -17.39
N THR A 174 -25.47 5.94 -16.31
CA THR A 174 -25.31 7.21 -15.58
C THR A 174 -24.77 6.94 -14.18
N LEU A 175 -24.07 7.91 -13.58
CA LEU A 175 -23.55 7.74 -12.22
C LEU A 175 -24.65 7.53 -11.17
N ALA A 176 -25.87 8.00 -11.43
CA ALA A 176 -27.02 7.74 -10.56
C ALA A 176 -27.38 6.25 -10.49
N ASP A 177 -27.05 5.48 -11.54
CA ASP A 177 -27.27 4.03 -11.60
C ASP A 177 -26.11 3.22 -10.99
N SER A 178 -25.00 3.89 -10.65
CA SER A 178 -23.80 3.27 -10.07
C SER A 178 -24.01 2.88 -8.60
N SER A 179 -23.35 1.80 -8.16
CA SER A 179 -23.48 1.33 -6.78
C SER A 179 -22.80 2.30 -5.82
N THR A 180 -23.44 2.56 -4.67
CA THR A 180 -22.84 3.37 -3.60
C THR A 180 -21.84 2.59 -2.74
N ASN A 181 -22.05 1.29 -2.59
CA ASN A 181 -21.28 0.42 -1.69
C ASN A 181 -20.29 -0.47 -2.43
N LEU A 182 -20.43 -0.61 -3.74
CA LEU A 182 -19.52 -1.38 -4.58
C LEU A 182 -18.83 -0.45 -5.56
N PRO A 183 -17.57 -0.75 -5.91
CA PRO A 183 -16.91 -0.07 -7.00
C PRO A 183 -17.70 -0.21 -8.31
N SER A 184 -17.63 0.84 -9.13
CA SER A 184 -18.25 0.91 -10.44
C SER A 184 -17.19 1.11 -11.50
N GLU A 185 -17.29 0.32 -12.57
CA GLU A 185 -16.44 0.44 -13.75
C GLU A 185 -17.18 1.27 -14.80
N ILE A 186 -16.49 2.27 -15.36
CA ILE A 186 -17.03 3.14 -16.39
C ILE A 186 -16.04 3.20 -17.53
N PHE A 187 -16.57 3.05 -18.74
CA PHE A 187 -15.80 3.11 -19.97
C PHE A 187 -16.24 4.32 -20.76
N VAL A 188 -15.28 5.04 -21.33
CA VAL A 188 -15.54 6.24 -22.13
C VAL A 188 -14.77 6.14 -23.43
N LYS A 189 -15.48 6.18 -24.55
CA LYS A 189 -14.86 6.18 -25.87
C LYS A 189 -14.30 7.58 -26.16
N GLN A 190 -12.99 7.66 -26.36
CA GLN A 190 -12.28 8.91 -26.62
C GLN A 190 -12.24 9.23 -28.12
N GLU A 191 -11.96 10.50 -28.48
CA GLU A 191 -11.93 10.97 -29.87
C GLU A 191 -10.89 10.25 -30.74
N ASN A 192 -9.76 9.87 -30.14
CA ASN A 192 -8.67 9.12 -30.78
C ASN A 192 -9.01 7.62 -30.99
N GLY A 193 -10.16 7.15 -30.51
CA GLY A 193 -10.61 5.77 -30.60
C GLY A 193 -10.22 4.86 -29.43
N THR A 194 -9.40 5.31 -28.48
CA THR A 194 -9.08 4.56 -27.25
C THR A 194 -10.26 4.54 -26.29
N ILE A 195 -10.27 3.57 -25.38
CA ILE A 195 -11.35 3.38 -24.42
C ILE A 195 -10.83 3.71 -23.03
N GLY A 196 -11.10 4.93 -22.56
CA GLY A 196 -10.72 5.33 -21.21
C GLY A 196 -11.46 4.46 -20.20
N TYR A 197 -10.73 3.92 -19.23
CA TYR A 197 -11.27 3.10 -18.16
C TYR A 197 -11.22 3.84 -16.84
N PHE A 198 -12.34 3.83 -16.13
CA PHE A 198 -12.51 4.46 -14.84
C PHE A 198 -12.99 3.43 -13.83
N TYR A 199 -12.35 3.39 -12.67
CA TYR A 199 -12.78 2.61 -11.52
C TYR A 199 -13.10 3.56 -10.38
N LEU A 200 -14.38 3.57 -9.97
CA LEU A 200 -14.91 4.55 -9.03
C LEU A 200 -15.49 3.85 -7.80
N SER A 201 -15.06 4.25 -6.61
CA SER A 201 -15.61 3.74 -5.36
C SER A 201 -15.98 4.88 -4.42
N LYS A 202 -17.30 5.13 -4.31
CA LYS A 202 -17.83 6.15 -3.39
C LYS A 202 -17.54 5.80 -1.93
N PHE A 203 -17.66 4.51 -1.59
CA PHE A 203 -17.42 4.02 -0.22
C PHE A 203 -15.95 4.01 0.16
N SER A 204 -15.02 3.64 -0.73
CA SER A 204 -13.59 3.63 -0.41
C SER A 204 -12.90 4.96 -0.71
N ASN A 205 -13.59 5.92 -1.33
CA ASN A 205 -13.01 7.17 -1.83
C ASN A 205 -11.77 6.84 -2.67
N ASN A 206 -12.01 6.05 -3.72
CA ASN A 206 -11.00 5.67 -4.70
C ASN A 206 -11.50 6.07 -6.08
N PHE A 207 -10.64 6.75 -6.82
CA PHE A 207 -10.79 7.05 -8.22
C PHE A 207 -9.56 6.54 -8.95
N THR A 208 -9.76 5.74 -9.98
CA THR A 208 -8.69 5.32 -10.89
C THR A 208 -9.08 5.59 -12.33
N TYR A 209 -8.13 6.09 -13.12
CA TYR A 209 -8.22 6.29 -14.55
C TYR A 209 -7.06 5.59 -15.25
N PHE A 210 -7.38 4.93 -16.37
CA PHE A 210 -6.43 4.48 -17.36
C PHE A 210 -6.79 5.07 -18.73
N ARG A 211 -5.78 5.53 -19.47
CA ARG A 211 -5.93 6.09 -20.81
C ARG A 211 -6.55 5.10 -21.80
N ASP A 212 -6.27 3.82 -21.63
CA ASP A 212 -6.96 2.75 -22.34
C ASP A 212 -7.29 1.60 -21.37
N VAL A 213 -8.39 0.89 -21.63
CA VAL A 213 -8.87 -0.24 -20.83
C VAL A 213 -7.88 -1.40 -20.78
N ASP A 214 -7.06 -1.56 -21.83
CA ASP A 214 -6.05 -2.61 -21.91
C ASP A 214 -4.65 -2.13 -21.48
N LEU A 215 -4.56 -0.93 -20.88
CA LEU A 215 -3.28 -0.36 -20.46
C LEU A 215 -2.82 -0.96 -19.12
N GLU A 216 -1.63 -1.55 -19.14
CA GLU A 216 -0.93 -2.05 -17.96
C GLU A 216 0.25 -1.13 -17.62
N GLN A 217 0.53 -0.99 -16.32
CA GLN A 217 1.68 -0.22 -15.83
C GLN A 217 2.73 -1.15 -15.22
N CYS A 218 4.01 -0.90 -15.52
CA CYS A 218 5.14 -1.62 -14.96
C CYS A 218 6.13 -0.63 -14.32
N PRO A 219 5.89 -0.19 -13.07
CA PRO A 219 6.80 0.70 -12.34
C PRO A 219 8.12 -0.01 -11.99
N ALA A 220 9.22 0.74 -12.00
CA ALA A 220 10.56 0.20 -11.73
C ALA A 220 10.66 -0.55 -10.39
N SER A 221 9.97 -0.10 -9.34
CA SER A 221 10.04 -0.75 -8.03
C SER A 221 9.44 -2.14 -7.95
N ILE A 222 8.54 -2.51 -8.88
CA ILE A 222 7.90 -3.84 -8.91
C ILE A 222 8.59 -4.77 -9.92
N TYR A 223 9.29 -4.21 -10.91
CA TYR A 223 9.99 -4.96 -11.97
C TYR A 223 11.50 -5.01 -11.73
N LYS A 224 11.93 -5.30 -10.50
CA LYS A 224 13.35 -5.52 -10.18
C LYS A 224 13.72 -6.98 -10.41
N ASP A 225 14.98 -7.24 -10.75
CA ASP A 225 15.50 -8.59 -11.02
C ASP A 225 15.20 -9.60 -9.88
N GLU A 226 15.16 -9.14 -8.62
CA GLU A 226 14.81 -9.94 -7.44
C GLU A 226 13.36 -10.47 -7.45
N TYR A 227 12.48 -9.88 -8.25
CA TYR A 227 11.07 -10.28 -8.39
C TYR A 227 10.81 -11.12 -9.64
N PHE A 228 11.84 -11.50 -10.39
CA PHE A 228 11.68 -12.43 -11.50
C PHE A 228 11.23 -13.82 -10.99
N ASP A 229 10.13 -14.33 -11.54
CA ASP A 229 9.63 -15.69 -11.30
C ASP A 229 9.48 -16.42 -12.64
N GLU A 230 10.30 -17.45 -12.85
CA GLU A 230 10.31 -18.29 -14.06
C GLU A 230 8.99 -19.05 -14.29
N ASN A 231 8.13 -19.15 -13.26
CA ASN A 231 6.80 -19.74 -13.39
C ASN A 231 5.75 -18.75 -13.93
N LEU A 232 6.03 -17.44 -13.84
CA LEU A 232 5.10 -16.38 -14.26
C LEU A 232 5.46 -15.83 -15.65
N ASP A 233 6.74 -15.60 -15.92
CA ASP A 233 7.22 -15.01 -17.17
C ASP A 233 8.52 -15.68 -17.65
N THR A 234 8.82 -15.60 -18.95
CA THR A 234 10.21 -15.86 -19.41
C THR A 234 11.12 -14.68 -19.06
N ILE A 235 12.42 -14.92 -18.96
CA ILE A 235 13.39 -13.86 -18.66
C ILE A 235 13.38 -12.73 -19.70
N GLU A 236 13.17 -13.07 -20.98
CA GLU A 236 13.04 -12.10 -22.06
C GLU A 236 11.79 -11.23 -21.90
N GLN A 237 10.66 -11.83 -21.50
CA GLN A 237 9.40 -11.11 -21.23
C GLN A 237 9.56 -10.16 -20.06
N PHE A 238 10.12 -10.65 -18.95
CA PHE A 238 10.34 -9.86 -17.75
C PHE A 238 11.21 -8.62 -18.04
N TYR A 239 12.37 -8.82 -18.67
CA TYR A 239 13.25 -7.71 -19.06
C TYR A 239 12.67 -6.82 -20.15
N TRP A 240 11.76 -7.34 -20.98
CA TRP A 240 11.01 -6.50 -21.91
C TRP A 240 10.04 -5.57 -21.19
N ARG A 241 9.36 -6.01 -20.13
CA ARG A 241 8.42 -5.18 -19.35
C ARG A 241 9.11 -4.12 -18.51
N GLN A 242 10.34 -4.37 -18.07
CA GLN A 242 11.12 -3.41 -17.29
C GLN A 242 11.20 -2.03 -17.96
N PRO A 243 11.02 -0.95 -17.20
CA PRO A 243 11.20 0.40 -17.71
C PRO A 243 12.65 0.62 -18.14
N LYS A 244 12.82 1.28 -19.29
CA LYS A 244 14.11 1.71 -19.82
C LYS A 244 14.22 3.23 -19.72
N GLU A 245 15.01 3.87 -20.57
CA GLU A 245 15.06 5.33 -20.66
C GLU A 245 13.69 5.88 -21.13
N PRO A 246 13.06 6.79 -20.36
CA PRO A 246 11.80 7.41 -20.75
C PRO A 246 11.92 8.32 -21.98
N GLU A 247 10.86 8.38 -22.77
CA GLU A 247 10.78 9.25 -23.96
C GLU A 247 10.58 10.73 -23.62
N ILE A 248 10.20 11.01 -22.38
CA ILE A 248 9.95 12.34 -21.83
C ILE A 248 10.85 12.57 -20.61
N SER A 249 11.34 13.81 -20.44
CA SER A 249 12.15 14.16 -19.27
C SER A 249 11.33 14.06 -17.98
N GLN A 250 11.98 13.74 -16.86
CA GLN A 250 11.32 13.71 -15.55
C GLN A 250 10.66 15.05 -15.21
N ALA A 251 11.32 16.15 -15.54
CA ALA A 251 10.84 17.50 -15.25
C ALA A 251 9.58 17.85 -16.06
N ASP A 252 9.54 17.53 -17.36
CA ASP A 252 8.38 17.79 -18.21
C ASP A 252 7.20 16.89 -17.84
N ALA A 253 7.46 15.62 -17.52
CA ALA A 253 6.45 14.69 -17.04
C ALA A 253 5.89 15.13 -15.68
N TYR A 254 6.75 15.57 -14.75
CA TYR A 254 6.33 16.08 -13.45
C TYR A 254 5.49 17.36 -13.58
N ALA A 255 5.89 18.28 -14.46
CA ALA A 255 5.11 19.49 -14.75
C ALA A 255 3.72 19.17 -15.34
N GLN A 256 3.56 18.04 -16.05
CA GLN A 256 2.24 17.56 -16.47
C GLN A 256 1.46 16.96 -15.30
N ALA A 257 2.09 16.13 -14.46
CA ALA A 257 1.47 15.55 -13.28
C ALA A 257 0.91 16.65 -12.33
N LEU A 258 1.68 17.73 -12.12
CA LEU A 258 1.24 18.87 -11.30
C LEU A 258 -0.03 19.55 -11.81
N LYS A 259 -0.27 19.59 -13.13
CA LYS A 259 -1.52 20.15 -13.67
C LYS A 259 -2.74 19.37 -13.20
N TYR A 260 -2.60 18.05 -13.04
CA TYR A 260 -3.68 17.21 -12.53
C TYR A 260 -3.81 17.34 -11.01
N ILE A 261 -2.70 17.42 -10.27
CA ILE A 261 -2.75 17.74 -8.83
C ILE A 261 -3.49 19.06 -8.59
N ASP A 262 -3.16 20.11 -9.35
CA ASP A 262 -3.80 21.43 -9.26
C ASP A 262 -5.28 21.37 -9.67
N ALA A 263 -5.60 20.72 -10.79
CA ALA A 263 -6.98 20.63 -11.30
C ALA A 263 -7.91 19.85 -10.36
N LEU A 264 -7.36 18.90 -9.59
CA LEU A 264 -8.08 18.09 -8.62
C LEU A 264 -8.12 18.71 -7.22
N GLU A 265 -7.44 19.84 -7.03
CA GLU A 265 -7.24 20.50 -5.74
C GLU A 265 -6.65 19.54 -4.68
N ILE A 266 -5.70 18.70 -5.12
CA ILE A 266 -5.03 17.71 -4.26
C ILE A 266 -3.89 18.40 -3.51
N ASP A 267 -4.03 18.50 -2.20
CA ASP A 267 -3.00 19.03 -1.30
C ASP A 267 -2.03 17.92 -0.85
N LEU A 268 -1.31 17.34 -1.81
CA LEU A 268 -0.29 16.32 -1.59
C LEU A 268 1.02 16.73 -2.27
N GLU A 269 2.12 16.30 -1.69
CA GLU A 269 3.48 16.64 -2.13
C GLU A 269 4.16 15.43 -2.74
N LEU A 270 5.09 15.66 -3.68
CA LEU A 270 5.82 14.58 -4.33
C LEU A 270 6.59 13.78 -3.28
N TYR A 271 6.33 12.47 -3.22
CA TYR A 271 7.00 11.53 -2.33
C TYR A 271 8.03 10.70 -3.08
N LYS A 272 7.65 10.20 -4.27
CA LYS A 272 8.52 9.35 -5.10
C LYS A 272 8.27 9.61 -6.58
N ALA A 273 9.34 9.56 -7.36
CA ALA A 273 9.28 9.50 -8.81
C ALA A 273 10.10 8.31 -9.31
N GLU A 274 9.55 7.54 -10.23
CA GLU A 274 10.25 6.40 -10.83
C GLU A 274 9.89 6.24 -12.31
N THR A 275 10.75 5.57 -13.07
CA THR A 275 10.44 5.22 -14.45
C THR A 275 9.36 4.14 -14.49
N CYS A 276 8.48 4.22 -15.48
CA CYS A 276 7.39 3.27 -15.66
C CYS A 276 7.22 2.91 -17.13
N THR A 277 7.05 1.62 -17.41
CA THR A 277 6.56 1.18 -18.73
C THR A 277 5.04 1.20 -18.72
N PHE A 278 4.42 1.70 -19.78
CA PHE A 278 3.01 1.48 -20.05
C PHE A 278 2.86 0.56 -21.27
N LEU A 279 2.14 -0.54 -21.10
CA LEU A 279 1.90 -1.55 -22.12
C LEU A 279 0.44 -1.54 -22.53
N ASP A 280 0.18 -1.43 -23.82
CA ASP A 280 -1.14 -1.71 -24.40
C ASP A 280 -1.05 -2.95 -25.31
N ASN A 281 -2.08 -3.79 -25.27
CA ASN A 281 -2.15 -5.04 -26.04
C ASN A 281 -0.89 -5.92 -25.88
N VAL A 282 -0.19 -5.82 -24.73
CA VAL A 282 1.10 -6.45 -24.40
C VAL A 282 2.31 -5.99 -25.26
N VAL A 283 2.09 -5.57 -26.50
CA VAL A 283 3.16 -5.27 -27.48
C VAL A 283 3.41 -3.78 -27.70
N ASN A 284 2.49 -2.91 -27.30
CA ASN A 284 2.62 -1.46 -27.44
C ASN A 284 3.29 -0.89 -26.21
N LYS A 285 4.60 -0.74 -26.30
CA LYS A 285 5.42 -0.23 -25.21
C LYS A 285 5.66 1.27 -25.35
N SER A 286 5.38 2.02 -24.29
CA SER A 286 5.88 3.37 -24.05
C SER A 286 6.58 3.43 -22.69
N VAL A 287 7.55 4.32 -22.54
CA VAL A 287 8.27 4.49 -21.27
C VAL A 287 8.19 5.94 -20.82
N GLY A 288 7.76 6.12 -19.59
CA GLY A 288 7.50 7.40 -18.96
C GLY A 288 7.88 7.40 -17.48
N TRP A 289 7.15 8.20 -16.71
CA TRP A 289 7.35 8.39 -15.28
C TRP A 289 6.07 8.09 -14.51
N ASN A 290 6.24 7.50 -13.33
CA ASN A 290 5.20 7.37 -12.32
C ASN A 290 5.57 8.23 -11.11
N PHE A 291 4.66 9.08 -10.68
CA PHE A 291 4.83 9.99 -9.56
C PHE A 291 3.85 9.62 -8.46
N THR A 292 4.34 9.38 -7.25
CA THR A 292 3.54 9.16 -6.05
C THR A 292 3.58 10.41 -5.18
N PHE A 293 2.41 10.89 -4.80
CA PHE A 293 2.20 12.05 -3.93
C PHE A 293 1.54 11.61 -2.63
N THR A 294 2.04 12.12 -1.51
CA THR A 294 1.52 11.81 -0.18
C THR A 294 1.40 13.08 0.66
N ARG A 295 0.67 12.98 1.77
CA ARG A 295 0.43 14.11 2.66
C ARG A 295 1.74 14.56 3.30
N LYS A 296 1.97 15.87 3.32
CA LYS A 296 3.08 16.51 4.05
C LYS A 296 2.54 17.59 4.98
N ILE A 297 2.91 17.53 6.25
CA ILE A 297 2.47 18.47 7.27
C ILE A 297 3.70 18.92 8.06
N ALA A 298 3.92 20.23 8.13
CA ALA A 298 5.09 20.82 8.80
C ALA A 298 6.40 20.11 8.38
N ASN A 299 6.59 19.91 7.08
CA ASN A 299 7.74 19.22 6.47
C ASN A 299 7.92 17.71 6.78
N ALA A 300 7.14 17.12 7.69
CA ALA A 300 7.07 15.68 7.86
C ALA A 300 6.09 15.08 6.86
N GLN A 301 6.50 14.03 6.14
CA GLN A 301 5.72 13.45 5.05
C GLN A 301 5.26 12.03 5.40
N ALA A 302 4.05 11.67 4.95
CA ALA A 302 3.55 10.32 5.09
C ALA A 302 4.32 9.39 4.16
N ARG A 303 4.82 8.29 4.71
CA ARG A 303 5.50 7.25 3.92
C ARG A 303 4.45 6.44 3.16
N TYR A 304 4.71 6.15 1.89
CA TYR A 304 3.94 5.17 1.13
C TYR A 304 4.86 4.01 0.73
N ASP A 305 4.53 2.82 1.22
CA ASP A 305 5.22 1.59 0.89
C ASP A 305 4.25 0.64 0.16
N LEU A 306 4.72 0.05 -0.93
CA LEU A 306 3.97 -0.94 -1.70
C LEU A 306 4.25 -2.37 -1.23
N SER A 307 5.23 -2.57 -0.34
CA SER A 307 5.48 -3.87 0.26
C SER A 307 4.32 -4.31 1.15
N GLY A 308 4.07 -5.61 1.15
CA GLY A 308 3.11 -6.23 2.07
C GLY A 308 3.54 -6.02 3.52
N PHE A 309 2.58 -6.06 4.44
CA PHE A 309 2.84 -6.02 5.88
C PHE A 309 2.12 -7.19 6.55
N GLY A 310 2.66 -7.63 7.68
CA GLY A 310 2.07 -8.68 8.52
C GLY A 310 1.72 -8.16 9.91
N ILE A 311 0.62 -8.63 10.47
CA ILE A 311 0.24 -8.38 11.87
C ILE A 311 0.31 -9.72 12.60
N ASP A 312 1.13 -9.79 13.65
CA ASP A 312 1.09 -10.92 14.58
C ASP A 312 -0.14 -10.75 15.50
N PRO A 313 -1.12 -11.68 15.49
CA PRO A 313 -2.30 -11.61 16.34
C PRO A 313 -2.00 -11.55 17.84
N LYS A 314 -0.84 -12.05 18.27
CA LYS A 314 -0.40 -11.96 19.67
C LYS A 314 0.12 -10.57 20.01
N SER A 315 0.53 -9.80 19.01
CA SER A 315 1.19 -8.50 19.11
C SER A 315 0.43 -7.43 18.34
N MET A 316 -0.78 -7.14 18.80
CA MET A 316 -1.66 -6.23 18.07
C MET A 316 -1.18 -4.77 18.17
N PRO A 317 -1.22 -4.01 17.07
CA PRO A 317 -0.99 -2.57 17.09
C PRO A 317 -2.08 -1.86 17.90
N SER A 318 -1.71 -0.73 18.49
CA SER A 318 -2.63 0.10 19.29
C SER A 318 -3.70 0.76 18.42
N TYR A 319 -3.32 1.18 17.21
CA TYR A 319 -4.20 1.85 16.27
C TYR A 319 -3.92 1.42 14.83
N GLY A 320 -5.00 1.24 14.06
CA GLY A 320 -4.97 1.27 12.60
C GLY A 320 -5.47 2.62 12.06
N ALA A 321 -5.43 2.80 10.74
CA ALA A 321 -6.01 3.96 10.07
C ALA A 321 -7.55 3.89 10.06
N PRO A 322 -8.27 5.02 10.04
CA PRO A 322 -9.74 5.03 10.00
C PRO A 322 -10.30 4.67 8.61
N TRP A 323 -9.49 4.84 7.56
CA TRP A 323 -9.73 4.41 6.17
C TRP A 323 -8.38 4.24 5.46
N ASP A 324 -8.40 3.95 4.16
CA ASP A 324 -7.18 3.73 3.35
C ASP A 324 -6.24 4.94 3.36
N ILE A 325 -4.94 4.66 3.23
CA ILE A 325 -3.90 5.70 3.16
C ILE A 325 -4.18 6.69 2.02
N GLU A 326 -3.99 7.98 2.31
CA GLU A 326 -4.13 9.03 1.32
C GLU A 326 -2.91 9.08 0.40
N VAL A 327 -3.13 8.80 -0.89
CA VAL A 327 -2.08 8.79 -1.89
C VAL A 327 -2.66 9.07 -3.26
N CYS A 328 -1.95 9.88 -4.05
CA CYS A 328 -2.22 10.06 -5.47
C CYS A 328 -1.02 9.54 -6.27
N THR A 329 -1.27 8.69 -7.26
CA THR A 329 -0.25 8.18 -8.16
C THR A 329 -0.60 8.55 -9.60
N ILE A 330 0.35 9.14 -10.34
CA ILE A 330 0.15 9.64 -11.70
C ILE A 330 1.24 9.10 -12.62
N GLY A 331 0.82 8.42 -13.70
CA GLY A 331 1.67 7.92 -14.76
C GLY A 331 1.60 8.80 -16.01
N ILE A 332 2.75 9.30 -16.48
CA ILE A 332 2.88 10.16 -17.67
C ILE A 332 3.88 9.56 -18.64
N ASP A 333 3.51 9.40 -19.91
CA ASP A 333 4.44 9.13 -21.02
C ASP A 333 4.57 10.34 -21.95
N ASN A 334 5.27 10.18 -23.08
CA ASN A 334 5.46 11.24 -24.07
C ASN A 334 4.17 11.65 -24.81
N SER A 335 3.10 10.87 -24.71
CA SER A 335 1.77 11.19 -25.23
C SER A 335 0.84 11.80 -24.16
N GLY A 336 1.29 11.91 -22.91
CA GLY A 336 0.55 12.56 -21.81
C GLY A 336 0.13 11.57 -20.72
N LEU A 337 -1.03 11.83 -20.13
CA LEU A 337 -1.56 11.03 -19.01
C LEU A 337 -1.85 9.59 -19.44
N CYS A 338 -1.27 8.63 -18.74
CA CYS A 338 -1.50 7.20 -18.90
C CYS A 338 -2.40 6.63 -17.81
N PHE A 339 -2.15 7.05 -16.56
CA PHE A 339 -2.73 6.47 -15.36
C PHE A 339 -2.87 7.54 -14.29
N LEU A 340 -3.97 7.52 -13.54
CA LEU A 340 -4.11 8.27 -12.30
C LEU A 340 -4.90 7.44 -11.30
N GLU A 341 -4.37 7.26 -10.10
CA GLU A 341 -5.13 6.77 -8.95
C GLU A 341 -5.10 7.83 -7.85
N TYR A 342 -6.26 8.14 -7.27
CA TYR A 342 -6.35 8.90 -6.04
C TYR A 342 -7.25 8.15 -5.06
N LYS A 343 -6.70 7.81 -3.89
CA LYS A 343 -7.42 7.08 -2.84
C LYS A 343 -7.17 7.68 -1.46
N GLY A 344 -8.06 7.36 -0.53
CA GLY A 344 -7.91 7.75 0.88
C GLY A 344 -8.08 9.25 1.14
N ALA A 345 -8.73 9.98 0.22
CA ALA A 345 -8.79 11.43 0.23
C ALA A 345 -9.30 11.99 1.57
N SER A 346 -8.57 12.96 2.10
CA SER A 346 -8.80 13.55 3.41
C SER A 346 -8.82 15.07 3.33
N GLN A 347 -9.56 15.69 4.24
CA GLN A 347 -9.60 17.14 4.39
C GLN A 347 -9.23 17.50 5.82
N ILE A 348 -8.33 18.48 5.98
CA ILE A 348 -7.99 19.05 7.28
C ILE A 348 -9.24 19.71 7.88
N SER A 349 -9.67 19.23 9.03
CA SER A 349 -10.79 19.80 9.78
C SER A 349 -10.31 20.80 10.82
N LYS A 350 -9.27 20.42 11.59
CA LYS A 350 -8.81 21.21 12.73
C LYS A 350 -7.38 20.87 13.12
N GLU A 351 -6.61 21.88 13.51
CA GLU A 351 -5.38 21.67 14.29
C GLU A 351 -5.76 21.38 15.75
N ILE A 352 -5.47 20.17 16.22
CA ILE A 352 -5.71 19.77 17.62
C ILE A 352 -4.60 20.31 18.51
N ARG A 353 -3.36 20.25 18.01
CA ARG A 353 -2.18 20.75 18.71
C ARG A 353 -1.15 21.22 17.69
N ASN A 354 -0.66 22.45 17.86
CA ASN A 354 0.34 23.05 16.97
C ASN A 354 1.69 22.32 17.01
N THR A 355 2.08 21.79 18.18
CA THR A 355 3.24 20.92 18.32
C THR A 355 3.08 20.01 19.53
N ALA A 356 3.28 18.71 19.33
CA ALA A 356 3.36 17.73 20.40
C ALA A 356 4.79 17.62 20.94
N GLU A 357 4.90 17.26 22.21
CA GLU A 357 6.15 16.79 22.79
C GLU A 357 6.32 15.32 22.38
N LEU A 358 7.41 15.03 21.68
CA LEU A 358 7.74 13.67 21.26
C LEU A 358 8.37 12.90 22.42
N GLU A 359 8.24 11.58 22.39
CA GLU A 359 8.97 10.71 23.30
C GLU A 359 10.48 10.81 23.05
N GLN A 360 11.28 10.71 24.13
CA GLN A 360 12.73 10.70 24.03
C GLN A 360 13.22 9.56 23.11
N PHE A 361 14.20 9.85 22.27
CA PHE A 361 14.66 8.90 21.26
C PHE A 361 15.19 7.60 21.89
N GLU A 362 15.88 7.68 23.03
CA GLU A 362 16.37 6.50 23.76
C GLU A 362 15.22 5.58 24.20
N ILE A 363 14.08 6.16 24.59
CA ILE A 363 12.88 5.41 24.96
C ILE A 363 12.22 4.79 23.72
N ILE A 364 12.20 5.50 22.58
CA ILE A 364 11.76 4.94 21.30
C ILE A 364 12.63 3.75 20.91
N GLN A 365 13.96 3.86 21.02
CA GLN A 365 14.88 2.77 20.73
C GLN A 365 14.61 1.55 21.62
N GLU A 366 14.39 1.74 22.93
CA GLU A 366 14.01 0.68 23.86
C GLU A 366 12.67 0.01 23.45
N ARG A 367 11.67 0.82 23.08
CA ARG A 367 10.36 0.33 22.63
C ARG A 367 10.44 -0.47 21.34
N ILE A 368 11.29 -0.06 20.39
CA ILE A 368 11.56 -0.84 19.17
C ILE A 368 12.08 -2.23 19.54
N ALA A 369 13.11 -2.30 20.39
CA ALA A 369 13.71 -3.58 20.79
C ALA A 369 12.70 -4.49 21.51
N ASN A 370 11.93 -3.92 22.44
CA ASN A 370 10.90 -4.63 23.18
C ASN A 370 9.79 -5.18 22.27
N GLN A 371 9.33 -4.37 21.31
CA GLN A 371 8.26 -4.75 20.39
C GLN A 371 8.72 -5.83 19.40
N LEU A 372 9.94 -5.73 18.86
CA LEU A 372 10.52 -6.76 18.00
C LEU A 372 10.75 -8.06 18.77
N ASN A 373 11.23 -8.00 20.01
CA ASN A 373 11.34 -9.17 20.88
C ASN A 373 9.97 -9.81 21.14
N TYR A 374 8.93 -9.00 21.32
CA TYR A 374 7.59 -9.53 21.54
C TYR A 374 7.06 -10.30 20.31
N ILE A 375 7.33 -9.80 19.09
CA ILE A 375 6.93 -10.45 17.83
C ILE A 375 7.80 -11.67 17.52
N TYR A 376 9.12 -11.56 17.65
CA TYR A 376 10.08 -12.51 17.10
C TYR A 376 10.88 -13.31 18.13
N GLY A 377 10.85 -12.94 19.41
CA GLY A 377 11.68 -13.53 20.47
C GLY A 377 11.44 -15.01 20.73
N THR A 378 10.32 -15.56 20.26
CA THR A 378 9.99 -16.99 20.31
C THR A 378 9.93 -17.66 18.95
N VAL A 379 10.19 -16.93 17.85
CA VAL A 379 10.14 -17.47 16.50
C VAL A 379 11.35 -18.37 16.26
N THR A 380 11.08 -19.60 15.87
CA THR A 380 12.11 -20.60 15.56
C THR A 380 11.69 -21.46 14.38
N ARG A 381 12.65 -21.96 13.61
CA ARG A 381 12.46 -23.06 12.66
C ARG A 381 13.08 -24.36 13.18
N ASP A 382 13.18 -25.36 12.30
CA ASP A 382 13.83 -26.65 12.58
C ASP A 382 15.14 -26.48 13.36
N ASN A 383 15.38 -27.38 14.31
CA ASN A 383 16.54 -27.34 15.21
C ASN A 383 16.62 -26.12 16.13
N ASP A 384 15.50 -25.47 16.44
CA ASP A 384 15.43 -24.39 17.44
C ASP A 384 16.28 -23.15 17.06
N VAL A 385 16.48 -22.98 15.75
CA VAL A 385 17.16 -21.84 15.14
C VAL A 385 16.20 -20.66 15.13
N GLY A 386 16.61 -19.56 15.74
CA GLY A 386 15.86 -18.30 15.76
C GLY A 386 16.24 -17.33 14.65
N VAL A 387 15.96 -16.05 14.86
CA VAL A 387 16.13 -15.00 13.83
C VAL A 387 17.16 -13.95 14.25
N GLU A 388 17.79 -13.35 13.26
CA GLU A 388 18.65 -12.17 13.42
C GLU A 388 18.00 -10.97 12.75
N ILE A 389 17.91 -9.88 13.49
CA ILE A 389 17.31 -8.62 13.04
C ILE A 389 18.36 -7.52 13.09
N ILE A 390 18.46 -6.75 12.02
CA ILE A 390 19.22 -5.50 11.98
C ILE A 390 18.26 -4.36 11.64
N VAL A 391 18.10 -3.42 12.56
CA VAL A 391 17.42 -2.15 12.26
C VAL A 391 18.37 -1.30 11.44
N SER A 392 17.95 -0.91 10.23
CA SER A 392 18.81 -0.23 9.24
C SER A 392 18.46 1.24 9.03
N LYS A 393 17.24 1.66 9.36
CA LYS A 393 16.81 3.05 9.21
C LYS A 393 15.63 3.36 10.11
N ILE A 394 15.65 4.55 10.72
CA ILE A 394 14.55 5.09 11.52
C ILE A 394 14.22 6.50 10.99
N GLU A 395 13.02 6.70 10.48
CA GLU A 395 12.61 7.94 9.82
C GLU A 395 11.39 8.57 10.49
N LEU A 396 11.48 9.85 10.84
CA LEU A 396 10.34 10.60 11.34
C LEU A 396 9.48 11.11 10.18
N GLY A 397 8.21 10.72 10.17
CA GLY A 397 7.20 11.22 9.24
C GLY A 397 5.87 11.45 9.94
N ILE A 398 4.78 11.26 9.21
CA ILE A 398 3.42 11.34 9.76
C ILE A 398 2.58 10.13 9.35
N SER A 399 1.65 9.71 10.19
CA SER A 399 0.70 8.64 9.86
C SER A 399 -0.72 9.04 10.22
N LEU A 400 -1.67 8.57 9.41
CA LEU A 400 -3.10 8.70 9.68
C LEU A 400 -3.54 7.57 10.61
N VAL A 401 -4.05 7.91 11.79
CA VAL A 401 -4.54 6.95 12.79
C VAL A 401 -5.98 7.22 13.19
N SER A 402 -6.67 6.17 13.64
CA SER A 402 -8.07 6.26 14.05
C SER A 402 -8.23 6.96 15.39
N ILE A 403 -9.39 7.60 15.55
CA ILE A 403 -9.89 8.03 16.86
C ILE A 403 -10.84 6.94 17.36
N GLN A 404 -10.81 6.63 18.65
CA GLN A 404 -11.65 5.58 19.23
C GLN A 404 -13.13 5.83 18.94
N ASN A 405 -13.82 4.82 18.40
CA ASN A 405 -15.24 4.86 18.01
C ASN A 405 -15.62 5.84 16.89
N GLU A 406 -14.65 6.44 16.19
CA GLU A 406 -14.89 7.33 15.05
C GLU A 406 -14.41 6.69 13.74
N THR A 407 -15.26 6.70 12.71
CA THR A 407 -14.98 6.05 11.41
C THR A 407 -14.87 7.04 10.25
N LYS A 408 -15.16 8.31 10.50
CA LYS A 408 -15.12 9.39 9.50
C LYS A 408 -14.08 10.47 9.78
N THR A 409 -13.45 10.38 10.95
CA THR A 409 -12.45 11.31 11.44
C THR A 409 -11.21 10.54 11.83
N GLY A 410 -10.05 11.13 11.56
CA GLY A 410 -8.74 10.58 11.90
C GLY A 410 -7.79 11.67 12.37
N LEU A 411 -6.60 11.25 12.78
CA LEU A 411 -5.53 12.14 13.16
C LEU A 411 -4.30 11.86 12.30
N TYR A 412 -3.71 12.89 11.71
CA TYR A 412 -2.31 12.84 11.36
C TYR A 412 -1.47 13.13 12.61
N ILE A 413 -0.59 12.18 12.93
CA ILE A 413 0.32 12.25 14.07
C ILE A 413 1.78 12.09 13.61
N PRO A 414 2.75 12.69 14.31
CA PRO A 414 4.17 12.38 14.15
C PRO A 414 4.44 10.90 14.40
N THR A 415 5.28 10.26 13.58
CA THR A 415 5.45 8.79 13.60
C THR A 415 6.86 8.40 13.17
N TRP A 416 7.42 7.39 13.84
CA TRP A 416 8.68 6.76 13.48
C TRP A 416 8.41 5.53 12.60
N TYR A 417 8.94 5.55 11.38
CA TYR A 417 9.05 4.38 10.51
C TYR A 417 10.39 3.69 10.75
N VAL A 418 10.37 2.42 11.12
CA VAL A 418 11.56 1.65 11.49
C VAL A 418 11.73 0.50 10.51
N ASP A 419 12.71 0.65 9.62
CA ASP A 419 13.07 -0.38 8.66
C ASP A 419 14.08 -1.34 9.29
N TYR A 420 13.86 -2.64 9.08
CA TYR A 420 14.74 -3.69 9.56
C TYR A 420 14.82 -4.85 8.59
N TYR A 421 16.00 -5.47 8.53
CA TYR A 421 16.21 -6.73 7.83
C TYR A 421 16.08 -7.88 8.82
N ILE A 422 15.37 -8.94 8.42
CA ILE A 422 15.23 -10.18 9.19
C ILE A 422 15.72 -11.39 8.39
N LYS A 423 16.47 -12.28 9.05
CA LYS A 423 16.91 -13.58 8.49
C LYS A 423 16.96 -14.65 9.59
N TRP A 424 17.06 -15.92 9.20
CA TRP A 424 17.36 -17.00 10.15
C TRP A 424 18.81 -16.92 10.63
N SER A 425 19.09 -17.22 11.90
CA SER A 425 20.44 -17.06 12.48
C SER A 425 21.52 -17.99 11.92
N ASP A 426 21.13 -19.02 11.16
CA ASP A 426 22.02 -19.95 10.48
C ASP A 426 22.10 -19.68 8.97
N ALA A 427 21.40 -18.66 8.46
CA ALA A 427 21.53 -18.23 7.08
C ALA A 427 22.88 -17.54 6.85
N GLU A 428 23.47 -17.73 5.67
CA GLU A 428 24.73 -17.08 5.32
C GLU A 428 24.55 -15.55 5.24
N ASP A 429 25.60 -14.81 5.62
CA ASP A 429 25.67 -13.34 5.56
C ASP A 429 25.90 -12.86 4.12
N GLU A 430 25.08 -13.29 3.17
CA GLU A 430 25.10 -12.75 1.82
C GLU A 430 24.27 -11.47 1.75
N VAL A 431 24.75 -10.51 0.95
CA VAL A 431 24.03 -9.27 0.65
C VAL A 431 22.70 -9.64 -0.02
N GLY A 432 21.58 -9.34 0.65
CA GLY A 432 20.22 -9.62 0.15
C GLY A 432 19.50 -10.80 0.80
N ASN A 433 20.12 -11.52 1.75
CA ASN A 433 19.46 -12.64 2.45
C ASN A 433 18.44 -12.21 3.51
N GLY A 434 18.41 -10.92 3.87
CA GLY A 434 17.44 -10.39 4.83
C GLY A 434 16.19 -9.87 4.12
N GLU A 435 15.01 -10.26 4.61
CA GLU A 435 13.76 -9.66 4.18
C GLU A 435 13.61 -8.27 4.81
N LEU A 436 13.43 -7.23 3.99
CA LEU A 436 13.18 -5.87 4.46
C LEU A 436 11.74 -5.76 4.97
N ASN A 437 11.59 -5.31 6.21
CA ASN A 437 10.32 -5.06 6.86
C ASN A 437 10.30 -3.67 7.49
N THR A 438 9.10 -3.15 7.74
CA THR A 438 8.90 -1.87 8.44
C THR A 438 7.91 -2.05 9.58
N ILE A 439 8.29 -1.60 10.78
CA ILE A 439 7.42 -1.46 11.95
C ILE A 439 7.27 0.02 12.29
N ILE A 440 6.11 0.43 12.80
CA ILE A 440 5.73 1.85 12.86
C ILE A 440 5.33 2.22 14.30
N PHE A 441 5.89 3.30 14.84
CA PHE A 441 5.63 3.75 16.21
C PHE A 441 5.12 5.19 16.23
N ASN A 442 4.10 5.44 17.04
CA ASN A 442 3.68 6.80 17.36
C ASN A 442 4.85 7.55 18.02
N ALA A 443 5.26 8.69 17.45
CA ALA A 443 6.40 9.44 18.00
C ALA A 443 6.06 10.20 19.29
N ILE A 444 4.77 10.35 19.62
CA ILE A 444 4.31 11.06 20.83
C ILE A 444 4.44 10.18 22.07
N ASP A 445 4.01 8.92 21.99
CA ASP A 445 3.93 8.01 23.14
C ASP A 445 4.65 6.67 22.91
N GLY A 446 5.35 6.51 21.79
CA GLY A 446 6.09 5.30 21.39
C GLY A 446 5.25 4.03 21.26
N SER A 447 3.91 4.13 21.20
CA SER A 447 3.06 2.96 20.96
C SER A 447 3.26 2.41 19.55
N TYR A 448 3.26 1.08 19.43
CA TYR A 448 3.23 0.39 18.14
C TYR A 448 1.87 0.63 17.46
N ILE A 449 1.90 1.06 16.20
CA ILE A 449 0.72 1.35 15.36
C ILE A 449 0.87 0.69 13.98
N GLU A 450 -0.24 0.51 13.26
CA GLU A 450 -0.22 -0.01 11.90
C GLU A 450 -1.17 0.79 10.98
N PRO A 451 -0.75 1.96 10.48
CA PRO A 451 -1.57 2.81 9.63
C PRO A 451 -1.80 2.22 8.22
N ARG A 452 -1.14 1.12 7.85
CA ARG A 452 -1.38 0.43 6.57
C ARG A 452 -2.61 -0.50 6.62
N VAL A 453 -3.17 -0.74 7.81
CA VAL A 453 -4.42 -1.47 8.01
C VAL A 453 -5.50 -0.56 8.55
N THR A 454 -6.76 -0.80 8.16
CA THR A 454 -7.87 -0.10 8.81
C THR A 454 -8.12 -0.63 10.21
N ASN A 455 -8.55 0.25 11.12
CA ASN A 455 -8.86 -0.15 12.49
C ASN A 455 -10.04 -1.13 12.56
N GLU A 456 -11.01 -1.03 11.64
CA GLU A 456 -12.06 -2.03 11.49
C GLU A 456 -11.47 -3.42 11.21
N LYS A 457 -10.51 -3.50 10.27
CA LYS A 457 -9.84 -4.75 9.93
C LYS A 457 -9.00 -5.27 11.10
N LEU A 458 -8.30 -4.39 11.82
CA LEU A 458 -7.55 -4.71 13.02
C LEU A 458 -8.46 -5.32 14.12
N MET A 459 -9.61 -4.72 14.38
CA MET A 459 -10.60 -5.25 15.33
C MET A 459 -11.20 -6.59 14.88
N SER A 460 -11.32 -6.83 13.57
CA SER A 460 -11.80 -8.12 13.06
C SER A 460 -10.84 -9.28 13.38
N ILE A 461 -9.53 -9.03 13.38
CA ILE A 461 -8.49 -10.02 13.72
C ILE A 461 -8.62 -10.44 15.19
N LEU A 462 -8.87 -9.47 16.08
CA LEU A 462 -9.11 -9.71 17.51
C LEU A 462 -10.37 -10.56 17.77
N SER A 463 -11.39 -10.45 16.93
CA SER A 463 -12.67 -11.14 17.13
C SER A 463 -12.69 -12.61 16.67
N THR A 464 -11.61 -13.08 16.04
CA THR A 464 -11.47 -14.44 15.51
C THR A 464 -10.76 -15.43 16.45
N GLU A 465 -10.37 -14.98 17.65
CA GLU A 465 -9.93 -15.83 18.78
C GLU A 465 -11.07 -16.04 19.78
#